data_AF-A0A519X9W9-F1
#
_entry.id   AF-A0A519X9W9-F1
#
_cell.length_a   1.000
_cell.length_b   1.000
_cell.length_c   1.000
_cell.angle_alpha   90.00
_cell.angle_beta   90.00
_cell.angle_gamma   90.00
#
_symmetry.space_group_name_H-M   'P 1'
#
loop_
_entity.id
_entity.type
_entity.pdbx_description
1 polymer ?
#
loop_
_entity_poly.entity_id
_entity_poly.type
_entity_poly.pdbx_seq_one_letter_code
_entity_poly.pdbx_strand_id
1 'polypeptide(L)'
;MRQRNLLYIFISVSIFGVLLYACKNPGEGVTINVNTYVLKAPTAVQFVNAVKNAPNQPKDFAVTIGGKDADKIVNASNNTEFSAKDGRIIVALKKGVVPSATNPIEFTVAAEIPGFTPATKSFLITTDRPSSTVVQVIEYANPVPGTTVKVQEDALQGGITTTPIVVETQAPAGATESATVSIAAGTQFLDAAGRPIVASKLESRVVQFGTESPEALASFPGGFDIASITNENGQQISGGGAFITAGFIAMDMFAGGTEVKSFSKPLEVEVGISSALQNPETGTAVKAGDVLPVWSLDDKTGQWSYESDATIEADPQGKLTATFFATHLSYWNFDWLMPFCTTRLNISFNASGYVAQTYIVEVESEKGYRSSSYVVITNGLTVPQVRVPVGQLRITVRDLNYVQIARTNYFDGCSGNITVNMPATTDLDVVDVKMTLQGVCPNQPVNGNISAFATFYEKGSSQSSGVTVYLRDGKLDITLKNNTEYSVTALYGNTNKTATIKFVKNNFTFPGTMSGTAVYDQVTNTVNVLAQFALPNCQ
;
A
#
# COMPACT_ATOMS: atom_id res chain seq x y z
N MET A 1 60.33 -68.90 9.54
CA MET A 1 59.08 -68.90 8.74
C MET A 1 57.84 -68.75 9.65
N ARG A 2 57.82 -67.75 10.56
CA ARG A 2 56.73 -67.61 11.57
C ARG A 2 56.41 -66.17 12.01
N GLN A 3 56.86 -65.15 11.27
CA GLN A 3 56.57 -63.74 11.56
C GLN A 3 55.94 -62.96 10.40
N ARG A 4 55.93 -63.51 9.16
CA ARG A 4 55.30 -62.84 8.00
C ARG A 4 53.79 -63.04 7.89
N ASN A 5 53.20 -64.04 8.55
CA ASN A 5 51.76 -64.32 8.44
C ASN A 5 50.90 -63.68 9.55
N LEU A 6 51.48 -63.14 10.62
CA LEU A 6 50.71 -62.36 11.62
C LEU A 6 50.46 -60.92 11.17
N LEU A 7 51.34 -60.34 10.35
CA LEU A 7 51.23 -58.95 9.89
C LEU A 7 50.07 -58.77 8.88
N TYR A 8 49.83 -59.77 8.03
CA TYR A 8 48.70 -59.75 7.08
C TYR A 8 47.35 -59.99 7.76
N ILE A 9 47.30 -60.66 8.91
CA ILE A 9 46.05 -60.89 9.67
C ILE A 9 45.68 -59.64 10.49
N PHE A 10 46.65 -58.92 11.04
CA PHE A 10 46.39 -57.63 11.72
C PHE A 10 46.02 -56.51 10.74
N ILE A 11 46.62 -56.46 9.54
CA ILE A 11 46.27 -55.44 8.53
C ILE A 11 44.90 -55.72 7.90
N SER A 12 44.48 -56.98 7.75
CA SER A 12 43.16 -57.33 7.21
C SER A 12 42.02 -57.15 8.23
N VAL A 13 42.26 -57.38 9.53
CA VAL A 13 41.26 -57.11 10.58
C VAL A 13 41.12 -55.61 10.88
N SER A 14 42.19 -54.82 10.76
CA SER A 14 42.11 -53.36 10.93
C SER A 14 41.49 -52.62 9.72
N ILE A 15 41.62 -53.13 8.49
CA ILE A 15 40.96 -52.54 7.30
C ILE A 15 39.46 -52.91 7.25
N PHE A 16 39.06 -54.08 7.74
CA PHE A 16 37.65 -54.46 7.83
C PHE A 16 36.90 -53.75 8.97
N GLY A 17 37.59 -53.38 10.06
CA GLY A 17 37.03 -52.58 11.15
C GLY A 17 36.79 -51.11 10.78
N VAL A 18 37.60 -50.53 9.88
CA VAL A 18 37.42 -49.14 9.40
C VAL A 18 36.31 -49.06 8.33
N LEU A 19 36.06 -50.12 7.56
CA LEU A 19 34.93 -50.17 6.62
C LEU A 19 33.56 -50.37 7.31
N LEU A 20 33.52 -50.92 8.53
CA LEU A 20 32.29 -51.03 9.33
C LEU A 20 32.02 -49.79 10.20
N TYR A 21 33.03 -48.96 10.49
CA TYR A 21 32.87 -47.63 11.09
C TYR A 21 32.65 -46.50 10.06
N ALA A 22 32.84 -46.78 8.77
CA ALA A 22 32.63 -45.83 7.66
C ALA A 22 31.19 -45.84 7.10
N CYS A 23 30.26 -46.57 7.72
CA CYS A 23 28.83 -46.46 7.44
C CYS A 23 28.09 -45.65 8.52
N LYS A 24 28.72 -44.61 9.08
CA LYS A 24 27.90 -43.48 9.56
C LYS A 24 27.29 -42.85 8.33
N ASN A 25 25.96 -42.80 8.28
CA ASN A 25 25.24 -42.07 7.25
C ASN A 25 25.90 -40.68 7.13
N PRO A 26 26.35 -40.21 5.96
CA PRO A 26 27.02 -38.91 5.84
C PRO A 26 26.16 -37.73 6.32
N GLY A 27 24.87 -37.95 6.62
CA GLY A 27 23.98 -37.02 7.31
C GLY A 27 23.83 -37.21 8.84
N GLU A 28 24.56 -38.12 9.49
CA GLU A 28 24.49 -38.31 10.94
C GLU A 28 25.04 -37.06 11.67
N GLY A 29 24.16 -36.33 12.35
CA GLY A 29 24.48 -35.04 12.97
C GLY A 29 24.42 -33.83 12.04
N VAL A 30 23.97 -34.00 10.78
CA VAL A 30 23.76 -32.92 9.82
C VAL A 30 22.29 -32.55 9.79
N THR A 31 21.95 -31.36 10.30
CA THR A 31 20.60 -30.81 10.17
C THR A 31 20.47 -30.01 8.88
N ILE A 32 19.54 -30.42 8.02
CA ILE A 32 19.20 -29.71 6.79
C ILE A 32 18.24 -28.58 7.13
N ASN A 33 18.66 -27.33 6.89
CA ASN A 33 17.77 -26.18 7.00
C ASN A 33 17.17 -25.89 5.62
N VAL A 34 15.86 -26.04 5.51
CA VAL A 34 15.08 -25.69 4.33
C VAL A 34 14.49 -24.30 4.54
N ASN A 35 14.95 -23.35 3.76
CA ASN A 35 14.41 -21.99 3.76
C ASN A 35 13.20 -21.90 2.83
N THR A 36 12.08 -21.36 3.31
CA THR A 36 10.91 -21.10 2.46
C THR A 36 10.98 -19.75 1.74
N TYR A 37 12.15 -19.10 1.74
CA TYR A 37 12.39 -17.85 0.99
C TYR A 37 12.46 -18.14 -0.51
N VAL A 38 11.29 -18.18 -1.15
CA VAL A 38 11.16 -18.43 -2.59
C VAL A 38 10.81 -17.15 -3.36
N LEU A 39 10.29 -16.13 -2.67
CA LEU A 39 9.76 -14.91 -3.27
C LEU A 39 10.83 -13.80 -3.36
N LYS A 40 10.97 -13.19 -4.55
CA LYS A 40 11.84 -12.02 -4.76
C LYS A 40 11.07 -10.72 -4.61
N ALA A 41 11.65 -9.75 -3.89
CA ALA A 41 11.01 -8.47 -3.55
C ALA A 41 9.53 -8.63 -3.13
N PRO A 42 9.23 -9.47 -2.13
CA PRO A 42 7.84 -9.69 -1.74
C PRO A 42 7.25 -8.38 -1.21
N THR A 43 6.06 -8.02 -1.69
CA THR A 43 5.35 -6.79 -1.33
C THR A 43 4.00 -7.15 -0.74
N ALA A 44 3.81 -6.82 0.54
CA ALA A 44 2.51 -6.94 1.20
C ALA A 44 1.66 -5.69 0.92
N VAL A 45 0.44 -5.89 0.42
CA VAL A 45 -0.53 -4.81 0.21
C VAL A 45 -1.72 -5.07 1.12
N GLN A 46 -2.05 -4.10 1.96
CA GLN A 46 -3.22 -4.14 2.85
C GLN A 46 -4.19 -3.03 2.46
N PHE A 47 -5.40 -3.42 2.09
CA PHE A 47 -6.53 -2.53 1.87
C PHE A 47 -7.27 -2.34 3.20
N VAL A 48 -7.51 -1.09 3.59
CA VAL A 48 -8.19 -0.74 4.84
C VAL A 48 -9.25 0.33 4.59
N ASN A 49 -10.29 0.33 5.41
CA ASN A 49 -11.22 1.46 5.44
C ASN A 49 -10.45 2.74 5.81
N ALA A 50 -10.66 3.81 5.04
CA ALA A 50 -10.10 5.13 5.29
C ALA A 50 -10.52 5.69 6.67
N VAL A 51 -11.72 5.34 7.13
CA VAL A 51 -12.19 5.66 8.48
C VAL A 51 -11.48 4.77 9.50
N LYS A 52 -10.78 5.41 10.43
CA LYS A 52 -10.06 4.75 11.52
C LYS A 52 -11.00 3.89 12.37
N ASN A 53 -10.55 2.66 12.70
CA ASN A 53 -11.28 1.71 13.53
C ASN A 53 -12.69 1.36 13.01
N ALA A 54 -12.98 1.60 11.73
CA ALA A 54 -14.28 1.30 11.18
C ALA A 54 -14.60 -0.20 11.34
N PRO A 55 -15.83 -0.54 11.77
CA PRO A 55 -16.23 -1.93 11.95
C PRO A 55 -16.32 -2.68 10.62
N ASN A 56 -16.66 -1.97 9.53
CA ASN A 56 -16.64 -2.52 8.18
C ASN A 56 -15.25 -2.35 7.57
N GLN A 57 -14.64 -3.47 7.20
CA GLN A 57 -13.32 -3.53 6.58
C GLN A 57 -13.40 -4.32 5.26
N PRO A 58 -12.53 -4.04 4.28
CA PRO A 58 -12.44 -4.84 3.06
C PRO A 58 -12.28 -6.33 3.38
N LYS A 59 -13.11 -7.17 2.75
CA LYS A 59 -13.10 -8.63 2.91
C LYS A 59 -12.29 -9.29 1.80
N ASP A 60 -12.78 -10.40 1.27
CA ASP A 60 -12.20 -11.10 0.12
C ASP A 60 -12.66 -10.46 -1.19
N PHE A 61 -11.72 -10.22 -2.10
CA PHE A 61 -12.00 -9.70 -3.44
C PHE A 61 -10.90 -10.08 -4.44
N ALA A 62 -11.23 -10.02 -5.72
CA ALA A 62 -10.28 -10.24 -6.80
C ALA A 62 -9.37 -9.00 -6.97
N VAL A 63 -8.11 -9.24 -7.31
CA VAL A 63 -7.13 -8.19 -7.58
C VAL A 63 -6.65 -8.33 -9.02
N THR A 64 -6.46 -7.22 -9.70
CA THR A 64 -5.87 -7.16 -11.04
C THR A 64 -4.47 -6.58 -10.94
N ILE A 65 -3.52 -7.20 -11.64
CA ILE A 65 -2.17 -6.65 -11.81
C ILE A 65 -2.04 -6.12 -13.24
N GLY A 66 -1.68 -4.84 -13.35
CA GLY A 66 -1.45 -4.16 -14.61
C GLY A 66 -0.14 -3.38 -14.63
N GLY A 67 -0.02 -2.45 -15.57
CA GLY A 67 1.22 -1.71 -15.82
C GLY A 67 2.23 -2.45 -16.71
N LYS A 68 3.35 -1.77 -16.99
CA LYS A 68 4.36 -2.20 -17.98
C LYS A 68 4.98 -3.57 -17.70
N ASP A 69 5.20 -3.90 -16.43
CA ASP A 69 5.85 -5.12 -15.99
C ASP A 69 4.90 -6.08 -15.26
N ALA A 70 3.59 -5.98 -15.52
CA ALA A 70 2.57 -6.85 -14.91
C ALA A 70 2.89 -8.34 -15.08
N ASP A 71 3.43 -8.71 -16.24
CA ASP A 71 3.83 -10.07 -16.58
C ASP A 71 5.01 -10.59 -15.75
N LYS A 72 5.70 -9.73 -14.99
CA LYS A 72 6.80 -10.11 -14.08
C LYS A 72 6.32 -10.36 -12.65
N ILE A 73 5.03 -10.18 -12.36
CA ILE A 73 4.46 -10.29 -11.02
C ILE A 73 3.79 -11.65 -10.84
N VAL A 74 3.92 -12.20 -9.63
CA VAL A 74 3.25 -13.42 -9.17
C VAL A 74 2.73 -13.22 -7.75
N ASN A 75 1.76 -14.04 -7.34
CA ASN A 75 1.32 -14.09 -5.95
C ASN A 75 2.28 -14.91 -5.06
N ALA A 76 1.97 -15.04 -3.78
CA ALA A 76 2.77 -15.82 -2.82
C ALA A 76 2.89 -17.32 -3.15
N SER A 77 2.03 -17.86 -4.02
CA SER A 77 2.06 -19.24 -4.50
C SER A 77 2.74 -19.39 -5.87
N ASN A 78 3.41 -18.33 -6.36
CA ASN A 78 4.10 -18.28 -7.65
C ASN A 78 3.18 -18.52 -8.87
N ASN A 79 1.93 -18.05 -8.80
CA ASN A 79 0.99 -18.06 -9.92
C ASN A 79 0.51 -16.62 -10.24
N THR A 80 -0.29 -16.47 -11.30
CA THR A 80 -0.79 -15.17 -11.80
C THR A 80 -2.27 -14.93 -11.48
N GLU A 81 -2.82 -15.65 -10.51
CA GLU A 81 -4.17 -15.42 -9.99
C GLU A 81 -4.05 -14.62 -8.68
N PHE A 82 -4.67 -13.44 -8.65
CA PHE A 82 -4.51 -12.50 -7.56
C PHE A 82 -5.84 -12.29 -6.84
N SER A 83 -5.86 -12.56 -5.55
CA SER A 83 -7.02 -12.33 -4.69
C SER A 83 -6.56 -11.82 -3.33
N ALA A 84 -7.20 -10.77 -2.84
CA ALA A 84 -7.02 -10.33 -1.47
C ALA A 84 -7.87 -11.20 -0.53
N LYS A 85 -7.32 -11.53 0.64
CA LYS A 85 -7.98 -12.23 1.73
C LYS A 85 -7.97 -11.37 2.99
N ASP A 86 -9.15 -11.08 3.52
CA ASP A 86 -9.35 -10.07 4.57
C ASP A 86 -8.63 -8.73 4.25
N GLY A 87 -8.79 -8.26 3.01
CA GLY A 87 -8.13 -7.04 2.54
C GLY A 87 -6.61 -7.14 2.35
N ARG A 88 -6.00 -8.34 2.32
CA ARG A 88 -4.54 -8.49 2.19
C ARG A 88 -4.13 -9.35 1.00
N ILE A 89 -3.05 -8.95 0.33
CA ILE A 89 -2.40 -9.75 -0.71
C ILE A 89 -0.88 -9.61 -0.61
N ILE A 90 -0.16 -10.68 -0.97
CA ILE A 90 1.27 -10.62 -1.24
C ILE A 90 1.48 -10.80 -2.74
N VAL A 91 2.20 -9.85 -3.31
CA VAL A 91 2.76 -9.95 -4.67
C VAL A 91 4.27 -10.05 -4.58
N ALA A 92 4.90 -10.63 -5.59
CA ALA A 92 6.34 -10.79 -5.68
C ALA A 92 6.79 -10.81 -7.13
N LEU A 93 8.09 -10.66 -7.34
CA LEU A 93 8.70 -10.79 -8.65
C LEU A 93 8.89 -12.26 -9.01
N LYS A 94 8.62 -12.61 -10.28
CA LYS A 94 8.96 -13.91 -10.87
C LYS A 94 10.42 -14.24 -10.63
N LYS A 95 10.70 -15.53 -10.43
CA LYS A 95 12.08 -16.03 -10.28
C LYS A 95 12.93 -15.59 -11.49
N GLY A 96 14.10 -15.04 -11.21
CA GLY A 96 15.04 -14.55 -12.23
C GLY A 96 14.93 -13.06 -12.55
N VAL A 97 13.83 -12.40 -12.18
CA VAL A 97 13.73 -10.94 -12.27
C VAL A 97 14.65 -10.29 -11.22
N VAL A 98 15.41 -9.27 -11.63
CA VAL A 98 16.34 -8.53 -10.78
C VAL A 98 16.06 -7.03 -10.93
N PRO A 99 15.36 -6.40 -9.96
CA PRO A 99 15.12 -4.97 -9.99
C PRO A 99 16.40 -4.20 -9.65
N SER A 100 16.54 -3.00 -10.22
CA SER A 100 17.61 -2.06 -9.88
C SER A 100 17.15 -0.61 -10.10
N ALA A 101 17.94 0.38 -9.69
CA ALA A 101 17.63 1.78 -9.96
C ALA A 101 17.64 2.12 -11.47
N THR A 102 18.47 1.44 -12.27
CA THR A 102 18.57 1.66 -13.73
C THR A 102 17.63 0.77 -14.54
N ASN A 103 17.14 -0.31 -13.94
CA ASN A 103 16.12 -1.20 -14.51
C ASN A 103 15.07 -1.50 -13.43
N PRO A 104 14.20 -0.51 -13.12
CA PRO A 104 13.14 -0.71 -12.15
C PRO A 104 12.04 -1.62 -12.72
N ILE A 105 11.23 -2.20 -11.82
CA ILE A 105 10.01 -2.92 -12.18
C ILE A 105 8.80 -2.06 -11.83
N GLU A 106 7.93 -1.82 -12.80
CA GLU A 106 6.73 -0.98 -12.67
C GLU A 106 5.46 -1.78 -12.92
N PHE A 107 4.60 -1.86 -11.90
CA PHE A 107 3.31 -2.54 -12.00
C PHE A 107 2.25 -1.82 -11.16
N THR A 108 0.99 -2.11 -11.44
CA THR A 108 -0.17 -1.52 -10.78
C THR A 108 -1.01 -2.61 -10.13
N VAL A 109 -1.44 -2.38 -8.90
CA VAL A 109 -2.43 -3.21 -8.21
C VAL A 109 -3.77 -2.48 -8.26
N ALA A 110 -4.75 -3.07 -8.90
CA ALA A 110 -6.11 -2.53 -9.02
C ALA A 110 -7.15 -3.51 -8.45
N ALA A 111 -8.23 -3.01 -7.85
CA ALA A 111 -9.27 -3.86 -7.26
C ALA A 111 -10.64 -3.17 -7.20
N GLU A 112 -11.66 -3.91 -7.59
CA GLU A 112 -13.07 -3.64 -7.26
C GLU A 112 -13.39 -4.22 -5.89
N ILE A 113 -13.76 -3.37 -4.93
CA ILE A 113 -13.94 -3.76 -3.53
C ILE A 113 -15.41 -3.58 -3.14
N PRO A 114 -16.16 -4.66 -2.86
CA PRO A 114 -17.58 -4.55 -2.53
C PRO A 114 -17.87 -3.61 -1.35
N GLY A 115 -18.67 -2.57 -1.59
CA GLY A 115 -19.07 -1.56 -0.60
C GLY A 115 -18.08 -0.41 -0.41
N PHE A 116 -16.97 -0.40 -1.16
CA PHE A 116 -15.94 0.62 -1.10
C PHE A 116 -15.64 1.17 -2.50
N THR A 117 -15.01 2.35 -2.56
CA THR A 117 -14.41 2.85 -3.80
C THR A 117 -13.40 1.85 -4.36
N PRO A 118 -13.35 1.65 -5.69
CA PRO A 118 -12.28 0.85 -6.26
C PRO A 118 -10.93 1.47 -5.95
N ALA A 119 -9.91 0.62 -5.92
CA ALA A 119 -8.58 0.98 -5.48
C ALA A 119 -7.57 0.74 -6.60
N THR A 120 -6.66 1.70 -6.81
CA THR A 120 -5.54 1.53 -7.72
C THR A 120 -4.27 2.14 -7.13
N LYS A 121 -3.16 1.40 -7.22
CA LYS A 121 -1.85 1.83 -6.71
C LYS A 121 -0.73 1.30 -7.60
N SER A 122 0.09 2.21 -8.11
CA SER A 122 1.30 1.89 -8.85
C SER A 122 2.49 1.67 -7.92
N PHE A 123 3.34 0.71 -8.29
CA PHE A 123 4.54 0.30 -7.55
C PHE A 123 5.77 0.44 -8.43
N LEU A 124 6.86 0.91 -7.82
CA LEU A 124 8.19 0.99 -8.43
C LEU A 124 9.16 0.19 -7.57
N ILE A 125 9.62 -0.96 -8.06
CA ILE A 125 10.55 -1.83 -7.34
C ILE A 125 11.95 -1.68 -7.93
N THR A 126 12.87 -1.18 -7.12
CA THR A 126 14.28 -0.93 -7.49
C THR A 126 15.27 -1.80 -6.72
N THR A 127 14.80 -2.59 -5.75
CA THR A 127 15.64 -3.51 -4.95
C THR A 127 14.89 -4.81 -4.72
N ASP A 128 15.60 -5.87 -4.34
CA ASP A 128 15.02 -7.18 -4.02
C ASP A 128 14.48 -7.29 -2.57
N ARG A 129 14.39 -6.16 -1.88
CA ARG A 129 13.97 -6.09 -0.47
C ARG A 129 12.45 -6.24 -0.34
N PRO A 130 11.98 -6.90 0.73
CA PRO A 130 10.58 -6.91 1.09
C PRO A 130 10.07 -5.49 1.33
N SER A 131 8.82 -5.26 0.98
CA SER A 131 8.12 -4.01 1.26
C SER A 131 6.68 -4.28 1.70
N SER A 132 6.07 -3.27 2.31
CA SER A 132 4.64 -3.31 2.66
C SER A 132 4.02 -1.95 2.40
N THR A 133 2.75 -1.94 1.99
CA THR A 133 1.98 -0.71 1.83
C THR A 133 0.56 -0.89 2.32
N VAL A 134 -0.04 0.21 2.75
CA VAL A 134 -1.45 0.31 3.12
C VAL A 134 -2.15 1.17 2.07
N VAL A 135 -3.24 0.66 1.52
CA VAL A 135 -4.12 1.36 0.58
C VAL A 135 -5.43 1.66 1.31
N GLN A 136 -5.72 2.94 1.51
CA GLN A 136 -6.99 3.35 2.09
C GLN A 136 -8.07 3.36 1.03
N VAL A 137 -9.27 2.89 1.39
CA VAL A 137 -10.44 2.87 0.51
C VAL A 137 -11.65 3.44 1.25
N ILE A 138 -12.49 4.17 0.53
CA ILE A 138 -13.63 4.87 1.12
C ILE A 138 -14.84 3.96 1.10
N GLU A 139 -15.46 3.77 2.27
CA GLU A 139 -16.75 3.09 2.37
C GLU A 139 -17.87 4.01 1.89
N TYR A 140 -18.67 3.59 0.92
CA TYR A 140 -19.74 4.45 0.39
C TYR A 140 -20.79 4.82 1.44
N ALA A 141 -21.09 3.90 2.36
CA ALA A 141 -22.09 4.09 3.39
C ALA A 141 -21.61 4.99 4.55
N ASN A 142 -20.29 5.03 4.79
CA ASN A 142 -19.68 5.75 5.90
C ASN A 142 -18.38 6.43 5.41
N PRO A 143 -18.48 7.45 4.55
CA PRO A 143 -17.31 8.10 3.98
C PRO A 143 -16.44 8.78 5.03
N VAL A 144 -15.16 8.92 4.72
CA VAL A 144 -14.20 9.61 5.57
C VAL A 144 -14.45 11.13 5.54
N PRO A 145 -14.14 11.89 6.62
CA PRO A 145 -14.28 13.35 6.60
C PRO A 145 -13.62 13.99 5.36
N GLY A 146 -14.26 15.03 4.85
CA GLY A 146 -13.82 15.72 3.63
C GLY A 146 -14.16 15.00 2.32
N THR A 147 -14.96 13.93 2.35
CA THR A 147 -15.48 13.28 1.15
C THR A 147 -17.00 13.26 1.14
N THR A 148 -17.59 13.38 -0.06
CA THR A 148 -19.03 13.37 -0.26
C THR A 148 -19.39 12.24 -1.23
N VAL A 149 -20.44 11.49 -0.93
CA VAL A 149 -20.78 10.26 -1.65
C VAL A 149 -22.23 10.27 -2.08
N LYS A 150 -22.51 9.73 -3.27
CA LYS A 150 -23.83 9.35 -3.72
C LYS A 150 -23.79 7.96 -4.36
N VAL A 151 -24.66 7.07 -3.87
CA VAL A 151 -25.04 5.85 -4.58
C VAL A 151 -26.50 5.98 -4.95
N GLN A 152 -26.81 5.79 -6.23
CA GLN A 152 -28.15 6.02 -6.79
C GLN A 152 -28.49 4.92 -7.79
N GLU A 153 -29.74 4.44 -7.76
CA GLU A 153 -30.29 3.60 -8.81
C GLU A 153 -31.29 4.39 -9.65
N ASP A 154 -31.15 4.31 -10.97
CA ASP A 154 -32.07 4.92 -11.93
C ASP A 154 -32.57 3.88 -12.92
N ALA A 155 -33.80 4.08 -13.41
CA ALA A 155 -34.39 3.18 -14.40
C ALA A 155 -33.78 3.41 -15.79
N LEU A 156 -33.53 2.31 -16.50
CA LEU A 156 -33.17 2.30 -17.91
C LEU A 156 -34.24 1.60 -18.74
N GLN A 157 -34.35 1.97 -20.01
CA GLN A 157 -35.12 1.23 -21.00
C GLN A 157 -34.16 0.64 -22.03
N GLY A 158 -33.86 -0.66 -21.91
CA GLY A 158 -32.98 -1.36 -22.84
C GLY A 158 -31.55 -0.80 -22.88
N GLY A 159 -31.03 -0.34 -21.73
CA GLY A 159 -29.69 0.26 -21.64
C GLY A 159 -29.63 1.77 -21.91
N ILE A 160 -30.78 2.44 -22.04
CA ILE A 160 -30.86 3.86 -22.41
C ILE A 160 -31.64 4.64 -21.34
N THR A 161 -31.16 5.84 -21.00
CA THR A 161 -31.89 6.78 -20.14
C THR A 161 -33.11 7.36 -20.88
N THR A 162 -34.28 7.40 -20.24
CA THR A 162 -35.50 7.99 -20.86
C THR A 162 -35.76 9.42 -20.42
N THR A 163 -35.31 9.77 -19.22
CA THR A 163 -35.31 11.13 -18.66
C THR A 163 -33.88 11.52 -18.30
N PRO A 164 -33.58 12.83 -18.13
CA PRO A 164 -32.33 13.24 -17.52
C PRO A 164 -32.18 12.63 -16.12
N ILE A 165 -30.96 12.24 -15.76
CA ILE A 165 -30.58 11.77 -14.42
C ILE A 165 -29.57 12.77 -13.87
N VAL A 166 -29.73 13.12 -12.59
CA VAL A 166 -28.76 13.94 -11.85
C VAL A 166 -28.31 13.14 -10.64
N VAL A 167 -27.00 12.96 -10.50
CA VAL A 167 -26.36 12.30 -9.36
C VAL A 167 -25.57 13.35 -8.60
N GLU A 168 -26.12 13.81 -7.49
CA GLU A 168 -25.52 14.85 -6.66
C GLU A 168 -25.00 14.26 -5.35
N THR A 169 -23.70 14.46 -5.08
CA THR A 169 -23.10 14.09 -3.79
C THR A 169 -23.54 15.09 -2.73
N GLN A 170 -24.02 14.60 -1.59
CA GLN A 170 -24.44 15.48 -0.52
C GLN A 170 -23.23 15.91 0.32
N ALA A 171 -22.89 17.20 0.23
CA ALA A 171 -22.03 17.81 1.22
C ALA A 171 -22.80 17.87 2.56
N PRO A 172 -22.22 17.44 3.70
CA PRO A 172 -22.82 17.73 5.00
C PRO A 172 -23.03 19.25 5.11
N ALA A 173 -24.04 19.69 5.87
CA ALA A 173 -24.35 21.11 5.99
C ALA A 173 -23.11 21.93 6.39
N GLY A 174 -22.68 22.86 5.53
CA GLY A 174 -21.47 23.67 5.71
C GLY A 174 -20.21 23.17 4.99
N ALA A 175 -20.24 22.01 4.32
CA ALA A 175 -19.19 21.62 3.39
C ALA A 175 -19.31 22.43 2.08
N THR A 176 -18.17 22.92 1.59
CA THR A 176 -18.06 23.81 0.43
C THR A 176 -17.96 23.07 -0.89
N GLU A 177 -17.46 21.83 -0.86
CA GLU A 177 -17.16 21.03 -2.05
C GLU A 177 -18.17 19.88 -2.19
N SER A 178 -18.73 19.73 -3.39
CA SER A 178 -19.69 18.70 -3.79
C SER A 178 -19.51 18.45 -5.29
N ALA A 179 -19.97 17.33 -5.81
CA ALA A 179 -20.04 17.06 -7.24
C ALA A 179 -21.46 16.76 -7.71
N THR A 180 -21.74 17.17 -8.95
CA THR A 180 -22.97 16.88 -9.68
C THR A 180 -22.61 16.23 -11.00
N VAL A 181 -23.15 15.04 -11.25
CA VAL A 181 -23.04 14.34 -12.54
C VAL A 181 -24.40 14.35 -13.23
N SER A 182 -24.47 15.00 -14.38
CA SER A 182 -25.68 15.16 -15.18
C SER A 182 -25.63 14.26 -16.41
N ILE A 183 -26.59 13.34 -16.49
CA ILE A 183 -26.76 12.39 -17.59
C ILE A 183 -27.99 12.79 -18.40
N ALA A 184 -27.78 13.19 -19.65
CA ALA A 184 -28.88 13.57 -20.52
C ALA A 184 -29.79 12.37 -20.86
N ALA A 185 -31.07 12.65 -21.18
CA ALA A 185 -31.97 11.65 -21.74
C ALA A 185 -31.43 11.10 -23.08
N GLY A 186 -31.70 9.83 -23.36
CA GLY A 186 -31.23 9.13 -24.56
C GLY A 186 -29.75 8.78 -24.53
N THR A 187 -29.13 8.69 -23.34
CA THR A 187 -27.75 8.23 -23.16
C THR A 187 -27.74 6.71 -23.07
N GLN A 188 -26.94 6.05 -23.91
CA GLN A 188 -26.72 4.61 -23.91
C GLN A 188 -25.38 4.27 -23.25
N PHE A 189 -25.36 3.23 -22.42
CA PHE A 189 -24.17 2.78 -21.70
C PHE A 189 -23.48 1.60 -22.39
N LEU A 190 -22.15 1.62 -22.42
CA LEU A 190 -21.32 0.68 -23.17
C LEU A 190 -20.34 -0.05 -22.24
N ASP A 191 -20.10 -1.33 -22.53
CA ASP A 191 -19.13 -2.16 -21.81
C ASP A 191 -17.68 -1.90 -22.25
N ALA A 192 -16.72 -2.62 -21.66
CA ALA A 192 -15.30 -2.53 -22.00
C ALA A 192 -14.96 -2.89 -23.47
N ALA A 193 -15.86 -3.56 -24.19
CA ALA A 193 -15.72 -3.88 -25.61
C ALA A 193 -16.44 -2.85 -26.50
N GLY A 194 -16.97 -1.77 -25.93
CA GLY A 194 -17.74 -0.75 -26.63
C GLY A 194 -19.14 -1.20 -27.05
N ARG A 195 -19.66 -2.28 -26.47
CA ARG A 195 -20.99 -2.83 -26.83
C ARG A 195 -22.06 -2.27 -25.91
N PRO A 196 -23.27 -1.97 -26.43
CA PRO A 196 -24.40 -1.56 -25.60
C PRO A 196 -24.74 -2.58 -24.51
N ILE A 197 -24.88 -2.09 -23.27
CA ILE A 197 -25.31 -2.90 -22.14
C ILE A 197 -26.84 -2.87 -22.08
N VAL A 198 -27.49 -4.00 -22.37
CA VAL A 198 -28.95 -4.11 -22.30
C VAL A 198 -29.37 -4.35 -20.85
N ALA A 199 -29.85 -3.30 -20.18
CA ALA A 199 -30.29 -3.35 -18.79
C ALA A 199 -31.53 -2.49 -18.53
N SER A 200 -32.20 -2.74 -17.40
CA SER A 200 -33.34 -1.97 -16.91
C SER A 200 -33.01 -1.02 -15.77
N LYS A 201 -31.77 -1.07 -15.26
CA LYS A 201 -31.30 -0.25 -14.14
C LYS A 201 -29.86 0.18 -14.36
N LEU A 202 -29.58 1.42 -13.98
CA LEU A 202 -28.24 1.99 -13.81
C LEU A 202 -28.01 2.18 -12.32
N GLU A 203 -26.93 1.64 -11.79
CA GLU A 203 -26.39 2.03 -10.49
C GLU A 203 -25.24 3.01 -10.75
N SER A 204 -25.34 4.22 -10.19
CA SER A 204 -24.29 5.24 -10.23
C SER A 204 -23.69 5.42 -8.84
N ARG A 205 -22.37 5.42 -8.76
CA ARG A 205 -21.58 5.66 -7.56
C ARG A 205 -20.65 6.83 -7.82
N VAL A 206 -20.87 7.93 -7.12
CA VAL A 206 -20.07 9.15 -7.25
C VAL A 206 -19.47 9.49 -5.91
N VAL A 207 -18.16 9.71 -5.88
CA VAL A 207 -17.44 10.19 -4.69
C VAL A 207 -16.64 11.42 -5.07
N GLN A 208 -16.88 12.52 -4.37
CA GLN A 208 -16.05 13.72 -4.47
C GLN A 208 -15.14 13.80 -3.24
N PHE A 209 -13.89 14.15 -3.48
CA PHE A 209 -12.84 14.26 -2.48
C PHE A 209 -12.43 15.72 -2.38
N GLY A 210 -12.63 16.31 -1.21
CA GLY A 210 -12.25 17.68 -0.94
C GLY A 210 -10.74 17.86 -0.81
N THR A 211 -10.31 19.10 -1.00
CA THR A 211 -8.89 19.48 -1.02
C THR A 211 -8.32 19.80 0.37
N GLU A 212 -9.21 19.95 1.37
CA GLU A 212 -8.83 20.44 2.71
C GLU A 212 -8.56 19.34 3.73
N SER A 213 -9.16 18.15 3.58
CA SER A 213 -9.00 17.04 4.53
C SER A 213 -7.78 16.18 4.20
N PRO A 214 -6.84 15.98 5.15
CA PRO A 214 -5.75 15.03 4.99
C PRO A 214 -6.23 13.60 4.71
N GLU A 215 -7.34 13.18 5.31
CA GLU A 215 -7.93 11.87 5.09
C GLU A 215 -8.45 11.65 3.67
N ALA A 216 -9.14 12.67 3.11
CA ALA A 216 -9.60 12.64 1.73
C ALA A 216 -8.41 12.54 0.77
N LEU A 217 -7.39 13.37 0.96
CA LEU A 217 -6.17 13.37 0.15
C LEU A 217 -5.38 12.05 0.27
N ALA A 218 -5.29 11.46 1.47
CA ALA A 218 -4.61 10.18 1.68
C ALA A 218 -5.34 8.98 1.04
N SER A 219 -6.65 9.12 0.80
CA SER A 219 -7.49 8.11 0.16
C SER A 219 -7.58 8.28 -1.36
N PHE A 220 -6.83 9.22 -1.94
CA PHE A 220 -6.82 9.49 -3.37
C PHE A 220 -6.25 8.30 -4.17
N PRO A 221 -7.05 7.66 -5.05
CA PRO A 221 -6.60 6.57 -5.93
C PRO A 221 -5.45 7.01 -6.83
N GLY A 222 -4.40 6.19 -6.97
CA GLY A 222 -3.21 6.53 -7.77
C GLY A 222 -2.19 7.45 -7.07
N GLY A 223 -2.60 8.25 -6.08
CA GLY A 223 -1.75 9.22 -5.38
C GLY A 223 -1.37 10.43 -6.24
N PHE A 224 -0.61 11.38 -5.67
CA PHE A 224 -0.18 12.61 -6.35
C PHE A 224 1.25 12.56 -6.93
N ASP A 225 1.96 11.44 -6.76
CA ASP A 225 3.26 11.18 -7.42
C ASP A 225 3.03 10.32 -8.67
N ILE A 226 2.94 10.97 -9.82
CA ILE A 226 2.53 10.31 -11.06
C ILE A 226 3.75 9.90 -11.87
N ALA A 227 3.94 8.59 -12.04
CA ALA A 227 5.04 8.04 -12.84
C ALA A 227 4.74 8.00 -14.34
N SER A 228 3.49 7.72 -14.71
CA SER A 228 3.04 7.61 -16.11
C SER A 228 1.94 8.63 -16.39
N ILE A 229 2.22 9.57 -17.29
CA ILE A 229 1.31 10.65 -17.63
C ILE A 229 1.46 11.06 -19.10
N THR A 230 0.34 11.30 -19.76
CA THR A 230 0.27 11.78 -21.15
C THR A 230 -0.30 13.20 -21.22
N ASN A 231 0.34 14.06 -22.03
CA ASN A 231 -0.09 15.43 -22.26
C ASN A 231 -1.29 15.52 -23.23
N GLU A 232 -1.72 16.75 -23.50
CA GLU A 232 -2.80 17.11 -24.44
C GLU A 232 -2.67 16.51 -25.86
N ASN A 233 -1.45 16.19 -26.29
CA ASN A 233 -1.17 15.61 -27.60
C ASN A 233 -1.09 14.06 -27.54
N GLY A 234 -1.46 13.45 -26.41
CA GLY A 234 -1.33 12.02 -26.16
C GLY A 234 0.12 11.55 -26.02
N GLN A 235 1.08 12.47 -25.81
CA GLN A 235 2.49 12.13 -25.71
C GLN A 235 2.90 11.94 -24.25
N GLN A 236 3.70 10.89 -23.99
CA GLN A 236 4.21 10.60 -22.65
C GLN A 236 5.11 11.75 -22.15
N ILE A 237 4.85 12.22 -20.94
CA ILE A 237 5.73 13.16 -20.23
C ILE A 237 6.83 12.35 -19.55
N SER A 238 8.06 12.52 -20.03
CA SER A 238 9.22 11.81 -19.49
C SER A 238 9.50 12.23 -18.05
N GLY A 239 9.61 11.25 -17.15
CA GLY A 239 9.91 11.47 -15.73
C GLY A 239 8.69 11.65 -14.83
N GLY A 240 7.48 11.72 -15.41
CA GLY A 240 6.24 11.87 -14.66
C GLY A 240 6.00 13.31 -14.17
N GLY A 241 5.11 13.48 -13.19
CA GLY A 241 4.89 14.76 -12.55
C GLY A 241 4.10 14.68 -11.25
N ALA A 242 4.08 15.79 -10.52
CA ALA A 242 3.43 15.93 -9.23
C ALA A 242 2.14 16.72 -9.39
N PHE A 243 1.03 16.14 -8.97
CA PHE A 243 -0.28 16.80 -9.05
C PHE A 243 -0.56 17.67 -7.83
N ILE A 244 -1.04 18.89 -8.11
CA ILE A 244 -1.66 19.76 -7.12
C ILE A 244 -3.15 19.79 -7.44
N THR A 245 -3.95 19.12 -6.61
CA THR A 245 -5.39 18.96 -6.87
C THR A 245 -6.20 20.17 -6.43
N ALA A 246 -7.13 20.55 -7.30
CA ALA A 246 -8.21 21.49 -7.04
C ALA A 246 -9.54 20.78 -6.73
N GLY A 247 -9.56 19.45 -6.78
CA GLY A 247 -10.74 18.64 -6.53
C GLY A 247 -10.68 17.34 -7.33
N PHE A 248 -11.20 16.28 -6.75
CA PHE A 248 -11.18 14.95 -7.36
C PHE A 248 -12.55 14.29 -7.30
N ILE A 249 -12.88 13.53 -8.34
CA ILE A 249 -14.13 12.78 -8.43
C ILE A 249 -13.86 11.36 -8.92
N ALA A 250 -14.32 10.38 -8.15
CA ALA A 250 -14.42 8.99 -8.58
C ALA A 250 -15.85 8.73 -9.07
N MET A 251 -15.99 8.29 -10.32
CA MET A 251 -17.26 7.88 -10.89
C MET A 251 -17.19 6.41 -11.25
N ASP A 252 -18.13 5.64 -10.73
CA ASP A 252 -18.30 4.23 -11.06
C ASP A 252 -19.78 3.94 -11.38
N MET A 253 -20.06 3.08 -12.37
CA MET A 253 -21.40 2.85 -12.88
C MET A 253 -21.59 1.40 -13.32
N PHE A 254 -22.73 0.80 -12.96
CA PHE A 254 -23.12 -0.55 -13.39
C PHE A 254 -24.50 -0.54 -14.02
N ALA A 255 -24.62 -1.08 -15.23
CA ALA A 255 -25.89 -1.32 -15.90
C ALA A 255 -26.22 -2.82 -15.82
N GLY A 256 -27.24 -3.18 -15.03
CA GLY A 256 -27.61 -4.59 -14.82
C GLY A 256 -26.48 -5.46 -14.25
N GLY A 257 -25.61 -4.88 -13.42
CA GLY A 257 -24.43 -5.55 -12.84
C GLY A 257 -23.21 -5.64 -13.77
N THR A 258 -23.32 -5.17 -15.02
CA THR A 258 -22.17 -5.02 -15.92
C THR A 258 -21.57 -3.64 -15.74
N GLU A 259 -20.26 -3.58 -15.53
CA GLU A 259 -19.51 -2.33 -15.43
C GLU A 259 -19.61 -1.52 -16.73
N VAL A 260 -19.98 -0.25 -16.61
CA VAL A 260 -19.98 0.71 -17.70
C VAL A 260 -18.55 1.20 -17.92
N LYS A 261 -18.10 1.34 -19.16
CA LYS A 261 -16.79 1.96 -19.47
C LYS A 261 -16.91 3.23 -20.28
N SER A 262 -17.93 3.34 -21.13
CA SER A 262 -18.21 4.57 -21.86
C SER A 262 -19.70 4.73 -22.15
N PHE A 263 -20.06 5.84 -22.77
CA PHE A 263 -21.46 6.21 -23.00
C PHE A 263 -21.60 6.98 -24.33
N SER A 264 -22.80 6.93 -24.91
CA SER A 264 -23.06 7.49 -26.24
C SER A 264 -23.16 9.02 -26.29
N LYS A 265 -23.26 9.68 -25.13
CA LYS A 265 -23.32 11.14 -24.97
C LYS A 265 -22.46 11.54 -23.78
N PRO A 266 -21.65 12.61 -23.88
CA PRO A 266 -20.85 13.09 -22.76
C PRO A 266 -21.70 13.35 -21.51
N LEU A 267 -21.14 13.05 -20.34
CA LEU A 267 -21.73 13.42 -19.05
C LEU A 267 -21.17 14.78 -18.65
N GLU A 268 -22.05 15.68 -18.22
CA GLU A 268 -21.62 16.94 -17.64
C GLU A 268 -21.30 16.71 -16.16
N VAL A 269 -20.10 17.10 -15.74
CA VAL A 269 -19.59 16.91 -14.39
C VAL A 269 -19.18 18.26 -13.83
N GLU A 270 -19.90 18.71 -12.81
CA GLU A 270 -19.60 19.91 -12.04
C GLU A 270 -18.98 19.51 -10.69
N VAL A 271 -17.87 20.15 -10.33
CA VAL A 271 -17.18 19.94 -9.05
C VAL A 271 -17.00 21.27 -8.33
N GLY A 272 -17.36 21.32 -7.05
CA GLY A 272 -17.11 22.46 -6.18
C GLY A 272 -15.63 22.61 -5.85
N ILE A 273 -15.14 23.83 -5.90
CA ILE A 273 -13.74 24.20 -5.65
C ILE A 273 -13.65 24.97 -4.33
N SER A 274 -12.77 24.57 -3.43
CA SER A 274 -12.53 25.35 -2.22
C SER A 274 -11.99 26.74 -2.55
N SER A 275 -12.62 27.78 -1.98
CA SER A 275 -12.12 29.17 -2.06
C SER A 275 -10.85 29.41 -1.23
N ALA A 276 -10.47 28.47 -0.37
CA ALA A 276 -9.21 28.50 0.37
C ALA A 276 -8.02 27.98 -0.45
N LEU A 277 -8.29 27.34 -1.60
CA LEU A 277 -7.27 26.81 -2.49
C LEU A 277 -6.43 27.95 -3.08
N GLN A 278 -5.12 27.73 -3.19
CA GLN A 278 -4.21 28.64 -3.88
C GLN A 278 -3.90 28.09 -5.27
N ASN A 279 -3.91 28.97 -6.26
CA ASN A 279 -3.42 28.65 -7.59
C ASN A 279 -1.87 28.59 -7.54
N PRO A 280 -1.25 27.43 -7.84
CA PRO A 280 0.21 27.24 -7.74
C PRO A 280 1.03 28.02 -8.78
N GLU A 281 0.38 28.50 -9.84
CA GLU A 281 1.02 29.28 -10.90
C GLU A 281 1.07 30.77 -10.56
N THR A 282 0.02 31.28 -9.92
CA THR A 282 -0.10 32.72 -9.57
C THR A 282 0.26 33.03 -8.12
N GLY A 283 0.19 32.03 -7.23
CA GLY A 283 0.39 32.20 -5.79
C GLY A 283 -0.75 32.94 -5.08
N THR A 284 -1.89 33.13 -5.74
CA THR A 284 -3.08 33.77 -5.14
C THR A 284 -4.20 32.76 -4.92
N ALA A 285 -5.19 33.10 -4.09
CA ALA A 285 -6.41 32.29 -3.97
C ALA A 285 -7.07 32.11 -5.35
N VAL A 286 -7.64 30.93 -5.59
CA VAL A 286 -8.38 30.63 -6.81
C VAL A 286 -9.62 31.53 -6.93
N LYS A 287 -10.02 31.82 -8.16
CA LYS A 287 -11.18 32.68 -8.45
C LYS A 287 -11.83 32.31 -9.78
N ALA A 288 -13.03 32.84 -10.01
CA ALA A 288 -13.69 32.71 -11.30
C ALA A 288 -12.81 33.24 -12.45
N GLY A 289 -12.77 32.48 -13.54
CA GLY A 289 -11.94 32.72 -14.71
C GLY A 289 -10.55 32.06 -14.66
N ASP A 290 -10.12 31.53 -13.51
CA ASP A 290 -8.95 30.65 -13.48
C ASP A 290 -9.25 29.34 -14.21
N VAL A 291 -8.23 28.72 -14.81
CA VAL A 291 -8.35 27.49 -15.59
C VAL A 291 -7.69 26.34 -14.85
N LEU A 292 -8.38 25.20 -14.82
CA LEU A 292 -7.98 23.95 -14.18
C LEU A 292 -7.83 22.86 -15.25
N PRO A 293 -6.63 22.29 -15.44
CA PRO A 293 -6.45 21.12 -16.29
C PRO A 293 -7.18 19.91 -15.70
N VAL A 294 -7.90 19.18 -16.53
CA VAL A 294 -8.67 17.99 -16.16
C VAL A 294 -7.98 16.74 -16.68
N TRP A 295 -7.79 15.77 -15.78
CA TRP A 295 -7.08 14.52 -16.03
C TRP A 295 -7.96 13.32 -15.74
N SER A 296 -7.81 12.24 -16.53
CA SER A 296 -8.43 10.94 -16.28
C SER A 296 -7.37 9.89 -15.90
N LEU A 297 -7.77 8.90 -15.11
CA LEU A 297 -6.93 7.75 -14.72
C LEU A 297 -7.40 6.47 -15.42
N ASP A 298 -6.49 5.82 -16.13
CA ASP A 298 -6.62 4.40 -16.45
C ASP A 298 -6.24 3.59 -15.20
N ASP A 299 -7.26 3.07 -14.52
CA ASP A 299 -7.15 2.38 -13.24
C ASP A 299 -6.38 1.05 -13.30
N LYS A 300 -6.30 0.43 -14.48
CA LYS A 300 -5.56 -0.82 -14.73
C LYS A 300 -4.08 -0.59 -14.94
N THR A 301 -3.72 0.45 -15.69
CA THR A 301 -2.33 0.77 -16.02
C THR A 301 -1.71 1.74 -15.01
N GLY A 302 -2.52 2.52 -14.30
CA GLY A 302 -2.07 3.61 -13.43
C GLY A 302 -1.61 4.85 -14.20
N GLN A 303 -1.98 4.97 -15.49
CA GLN A 303 -1.62 6.10 -16.34
C GLN A 303 -2.65 7.23 -16.21
N TRP A 304 -2.16 8.45 -16.04
CA TRP A 304 -2.98 9.65 -16.12
C TRP A 304 -2.92 10.29 -17.51
N SER A 305 -4.04 10.79 -18.02
CA SER A 305 -4.13 11.47 -19.31
C SER A 305 -4.74 12.84 -19.15
N TYR A 306 -4.17 13.85 -19.80
CA TYR A 306 -4.86 15.13 -19.96
C TYR A 306 -6.07 14.93 -20.86
N GLU A 307 -7.19 15.55 -20.50
CA GLU A 307 -8.47 15.39 -21.20
C GLU A 307 -9.02 16.72 -21.71
N SER A 308 -9.05 17.74 -20.86
CA SER A 308 -9.58 19.06 -21.19
C SER A 308 -9.18 20.11 -20.16
N ASP A 309 -9.60 21.35 -20.38
CA ASP A 309 -9.54 22.42 -19.39
C ASP A 309 -10.95 22.73 -18.88
N ALA A 310 -11.08 22.95 -17.57
CA ALA A 310 -12.28 23.47 -16.94
C ALA A 310 -12.02 24.90 -16.43
N THR A 311 -12.96 25.81 -16.66
CA THR A 311 -12.87 27.18 -16.13
C THR A 311 -13.63 27.25 -14.81
N ILE A 312 -13.04 27.90 -13.80
CA ILE A 312 -13.72 28.15 -12.54
C ILE A 312 -14.80 29.20 -12.76
N GLU A 313 -16.02 28.90 -12.32
CA GLU A 313 -17.14 29.83 -12.26
C GLU A 313 -17.51 30.13 -10.81
N ALA A 314 -18.22 31.23 -10.58
CA ALA A 314 -18.76 31.58 -9.28
C ALA A 314 -20.28 31.71 -9.38
N ASP A 315 -21.00 31.04 -8.48
CA ASP A 315 -22.43 31.24 -8.34
C ASP A 315 -22.75 32.62 -7.73
N PRO A 316 -24.02 33.08 -7.73
CA PRO A 316 -24.40 34.35 -7.11
C PRO A 316 -24.09 34.47 -5.61
N GLN A 317 -23.84 33.35 -4.93
CA GLN A 317 -23.48 33.26 -3.51
C GLN A 317 -21.95 33.23 -3.31
N GLY A 318 -21.16 33.21 -4.38
CA GLY A 318 -19.70 33.18 -4.36
C GLY A 318 -19.11 31.78 -4.20
N LYS A 319 -19.90 30.71 -4.32
CA LYS A 319 -19.39 29.33 -4.37
C LYS A 319 -18.69 29.12 -5.71
N LEU A 320 -17.49 28.56 -5.66
CA LEU A 320 -16.70 28.26 -6.85
C LEU A 320 -17.00 26.84 -7.33
N THR A 321 -17.19 26.68 -8.64
CA THR A 321 -17.36 25.38 -9.30
C THR A 321 -16.52 25.33 -10.58
N ALA A 322 -16.19 24.12 -11.04
CA ALA A 322 -15.58 23.89 -12.34
C ALA A 322 -16.30 22.73 -13.03
N THR A 323 -16.57 22.90 -14.33
CA THR A 323 -17.36 21.95 -15.12
C THR A 323 -16.56 21.41 -16.29
N PHE A 324 -16.66 20.09 -16.52
CA PHE A 324 -16.13 19.43 -17.71
C PHE A 324 -17.12 18.40 -18.25
N PHE A 325 -16.84 17.87 -19.45
CA PHE A 325 -17.66 16.86 -20.10
C PHE A 325 -16.90 15.55 -20.21
N ALA A 326 -17.20 14.60 -19.33
CA ALA A 326 -16.61 13.26 -19.37
C ALA A 326 -17.14 12.51 -20.61
N THR A 327 -16.26 11.78 -21.32
CA THR A 327 -16.63 10.94 -22.50
C THR A 327 -16.55 9.43 -22.21
N HIS A 328 -15.94 9.07 -21.08
CA HIS A 328 -15.85 7.71 -20.58
C HIS A 328 -15.90 7.72 -19.04
N LEU A 329 -16.10 6.54 -18.45
CA LEU A 329 -16.03 6.37 -17.01
C LEU A 329 -14.56 6.33 -16.57
N SER A 330 -14.22 7.03 -15.50
CA SER A 330 -12.86 7.09 -14.95
C SER A 330 -12.88 7.73 -13.57
N TYR A 331 -11.72 7.75 -12.93
CA TYR A 331 -11.40 8.74 -11.91
C TYR A 331 -10.91 10.01 -12.58
N TRP A 332 -11.44 11.15 -12.16
CA TRP A 332 -11.14 12.45 -12.76
C TRP A 332 -10.58 13.40 -11.72
N ASN A 333 -9.54 14.12 -12.09
CA ASN A 333 -8.90 15.08 -11.21
C ASN A 333 -8.68 16.42 -11.91
N PHE A 334 -8.83 17.50 -11.15
CA PHE A 334 -8.51 18.85 -11.59
C PHE A 334 -7.13 19.19 -11.02
N ASP A 335 -6.08 19.15 -11.82
CA ASP A 335 -4.71 19.29 -11.31
C ASP A 335 -3.87 20.27 -12.12
N TRP A 336 -3.09 21.05 -11.39
CA TRP A 336 -1.86 21.60 -11.95
C TRP A 336 -0.74 20.56 -11.88
N LEU A 337 0.00 20.44 -12.98
CA LEU A 337 1.12 19.52 -13.09
C LEU A 337 2.44 20.23 -12.78
N MET A 338 3.14 19.77 -11.75
CA MET A 338 4.50 20.22 -11.43
C MET A 338 5.54 19.20 -11.87
N PRO A 339 6.70 19.63 -12.40
CA PRO A 339 7.79 18.72 -12.67
C PRO A 339 8.45 18.24 -11.38
N PHE A 340 8.98 17.02 -11.40
CA PHE A 340 9.81 16.50 -10.31
C PHE A 340 11.24 17.02 -10.36
N CYS A 341 11.90 17.04 -9.20
CA CYS A 341 13.35 17.16 -9.13
C CYS A 341 14.02 15.99 -9.88
N THR A 342 15.10 16.30 -10.61
CA THR A 342 15.95 15.28 -11.23
C THR A 342 16.68 14.45 -10.18
N THR A 343 17.12 15.09 -9.10
CA THR A 343 17.67 14.43 -7.91
C THR A 343 16.53 13.91 -7.02
N ARG A 344 16.59 12.63 -6.65
CA ARG A 344 15.66 12.05 -5.67
C ARG A 344 16.04 12.44 -4.25
N LEU A 345 15.05 12.64 -3.38
CA LEU A 345 15.24 13.03 -1.99
C LEU A 345 15.43 11.80 -1.10
N ASN A 346 16.46 11.79 -0.25
CA ASN A 346 16.58 10.84 0.84
C ASN A 346 16.11 11.49 2.15
N ILE A 347 15.10 10.90 2.80
CA ILE A 347 14.53 11.41 4.05
C ILE A 347 15.06 10.57 5.21
N SER A 348 15.87 11.17 6.07
CA SER A 348 16.43 10.52 7.26
C SER A 348 15.66 10.93 8.52
N PHE A 349 15.46 10.01 9.46
CA PHE A 349 14.74 10.27 10.70
C PHE A 349 15.66 10.09 11.91
N ASN A 350 15.81 11.15 12.70
CA ASN A 350 16.34 11.07 14.06
C ASN A 350 15.14 10.88 15.01
N ALA A 351 14.96 9.65 15.49
CA ALA A 351 13.78 9.21 16.23
C ALA A 351 14.18 8.40 17.47
N SER A 352 15.25 8.82 18.16
CA SER A 352 15.71 8.17 19.38
C SER A 352 14.60 8.10 20.42
N GLY A 353 14.36 6.91 20.99
CA GLY A 353 13.33 6.67 22.01
C GLY A 353 11.94 6.33 21.48
N TYR A 354 11.72 6.35 20.15
CA TYR A 354 10.44 5.93 19.57
C TYR A 354 10.39 4.43 19.27
N VAL A 355 9.21 3.81 19.46
CA VAL A 355 8.94 2.48 18.91
C VAL A 355 8.89 2.53 17.38
N ALA A 356 9.25 1.40 16.76
CA ALA A 356 8.79 1.11 15.41
C ALA A 356 7.26 1.14 15.43
N GLN A 357 6.68 2.18 14.83
CA GLN A 357 5.25 2.29 14.59
C GLN A 357 5.02 3.01 13.27
N THR A 358 3.84 2.80 12.69
CA THR A 358 3.46 3.46 11.45
C THR A 358 3.09 4.91 11.73
N TYR A 359 3.75 5.84 11.05
CA TYR A 359 3.45 7.27 11.02
C TYR A 359 2.99 7.69 9.64
N ILE A 360 2.33 8.84 9.57
CA ILE A 360 2.01 9.51 8.31
C ILE A 360 3.14 10.52 8.05
N VAL A 361 3.88 10.31 6.97
CA VAL A 361 4.91 11.24 6.48
C VAL A 361 4.33 12.01 5.32
N GLU A 362 4.14 13.31 5.50
CA GLU A 362 3.61 14.23 4.49
C GLU A 362 4.74 15.05 3.90
N VAL A 363 4.81 15.10 2.57
CA VAL A 363 5.65 16.04 1.81
C VAL A 363 4.73 17.12 1.29
N GLU A 364 4.98 18.36 1.71
CA GLU A 364 4.19 19.53 1.33
C GLU A 364 5.08 20.52 0.57
N SER A 365 4.61 21.08 -0.54
CA SER A 365 5.27 22.22 -1.19
C SER A 365 4.65 23.55 -0.75
N GLU A 366 5.39 24.64 -0.88
CA GLU A 366 4.85 26.00 -0.72
C GLU A 366 3.74 26.33 -1.72
N LYS A 367 3.63 25.57 -2.81
CA LYS A 367 2.64 25.76 -3.89
C LYS A 367 1.37 24.94 -3.70
N GLY A 368 1.25 24.16 -2.63
CA GLY A 368 0.04 23.38 -2.33
C GLY A 368 0.11 21.88 -2.66
N TYR A 369 1.16 21.41 -3.35
CA TYR A 369 1.40 19.95 -3.45
C TYR A 369 1.42 19.31 -2.07
N ARG A 370 0.68 18.21 -1.90
CA ARG A 370 0.69 17.39 -0.68
C ARG A 370 0.65 15.92 -1.08
N SER A 371 1.61 15.16 -0.60
CA SER A 371 1.61 13.70 -0.69
C SER A 371 1.86 13.10 0.67
N SER A 372 1.17 12.01 1.00
CA SER A 372 1.31 11.31 2.27
C SER A 372 1.74 9.86 2.04
N SER A 373 2.47 9.31 3.00
CA SER A 373 2.89 7.91 2.99
C SER A 373 2.92 7.35 4.40
N TYR A 374 2.50 6.10 4.53
CA TYR A 374 2.62 5.35 5.77
C TYR A 374 4.03 4.79 5.89
N VAL A 375 4.79 5.27 6.88
CA VAL A 375 6.19 4.90 7.11
C VAL A 375 6.35 4.37 8.52
N VAL A 376 6.92 3.17 8.66
CA VAL A 376 7.37 2.68 9.96
C VAL A 376 8.65 3.41 10.32
N ILE A 377 8.58 4.41 11.19
CA ILE A 377 9.75 5.22 11.56
C ILE A 377 10.50 4.55 12.71
N THR A 378 11.81 4.37 12.53
CA THR A 378 12.76 3.97 13.57
C THR A 378 13.91 4.96 13.62
N ASN A 379 14.64 5.00 14.73
CA ASN A 379 15.82 5.85 14.82
C ASN A 379 16.85 5.49 13.73
N GLY A 380 17.35 6.48 12.99
CA GLY A 380 18.30 6.29 11.90
C GLY A 380 17.70 5.74 10.61
N LEU A 381 16.36 5.57 10.53
CA LEU A 381 15.71 5.20 9.28
C LEU A 381 16.02 6.22 8.20
N THR A 382 16.36 5.73 7.01
CA THR A 382 16.39 6.55 5.80
C THR A 382 15.39 5.96 4.81
N VAL A 383 14.42 6.77 4.36
CA VAL A 383 13.57 6.47 3.22
C VAL A 383 14.29 6.99 1.98
N PRO A 384 14.87 6.10 1.15
CA PRO A 384 15.69 6.53 0.03
C PRO A 384 14.85 6.84 -1.20
N GLN A 385 15.40 7.69 -2.07
CA GLN A 385 14.95 7.87 -3.45
C GLN A 385 13.49 8.35 -3.62
N VAL A 386 13.01 9.22 -2.72
CA VAL A 386 11.66 9.80 -2.80
C VAL A 386 11.59 10.79 -3.97
N ARG A 387 10.56 10.66 -4.82
CA ARG A 387 10.23 11.66 -5.85
C ARG A 387 9.54 12.84 -5.19
N VAL A 388 10.00 14.04 -5.50
CA VAL A 388 9.42 15.27 -4.95
C VAL A 388 9.40 16.36 -6.01
N PRO A 389 8.38 17.25 -6.02
CA PRO A 389 8.30 18.34 -6.98
C PRO A 389 9.44 19.36 -6.78
N VAL A 390 9.73 20.11 -7.83
CA VAL A 390 10.64 21.26 -7.74
C VAL A 390 10.09 22.34 -6.80
N GLY A 391 10.96 23.04 -6.08
CA GLY A 391 10.59 24.16 -5.22
C GLY A 391 10.84 23.92 -3.73
N GLN A 392 10.32 24.81 -2.89
CA GLN A 392 10.46 24.68 -1.44
C GLN A 392 9.47 23.65 -0.90
N LEU A 393 10.00 22.67 -0.17
CA LEU A 393 9.24 21.60 0.44
C LEU A 393 9.40 21.60 1.95
N ARG A 394 8.48 20.94 2.62
CA ARG A 394 8.49 20.68 4.05
C ARG A 394 8.02 19.27 4.29
N ILE A 395 8.61 18.63 5.30
CA ILE A 395 8.17 17.31 5.77
C ILE A 395 7.45 17.48 7.09
N THR A 396 6.23 16.94 7.15
CA THR A 396 5.42 16.86 8.37
C THR A 396 5.25 15.39 8.74
N VAL A 397 5.58 15.02 9.98
CA VAL A 397 5.33 13.68 10.52
C VAL A 397 4.14 13.77 11.45
N ARG A 398 3.13 12.95 11.22
CA ARG A 398 1.93 12.83 12.07
C ARG A 398 1.78 11.43 12.62
N ASP A 399 1.14 11.31 13.77
CA ASP A 399 0.59 10.04 14.20
C ASP A 399 -0.64 9.66 13.35
N LEU A 400 -1.22 8.49 13.63
CA LEU A 400 -2.41 8.01 12.93
C LEU A 400 -3.72 8.62 13.46
N ASN A 401 -3.64 9.69 14.24
CA ASN A 401 -4.74 10.59 14.56
C ASN A 401 -4.57 11.95 13.85
N TYR A 402 -3.65 12.04 12.88
CA TYR A 402 -3.26 13.28 12.20
C TYR A 402 -2.68 14.36 13.15
N VAL A 403 -2.26 13.98 14.36
CA VAL A 403 -1.56 14.88 15.28
C VAL A 403 -0.13 15.04 14.80
N GLN A 404 0.29 16.29 14.58
CA GLN A 404 1.65 16.62 14.17
C GLN A 404 2.65 16.28 15.29
N ILE A 405 3.60 15.40 14.99
CA ILE A 405 4.69 15.00 15.89
C ILE A 405 5.96 15.79 15.58
N ALA A 406 6.31 15.92 14.30
CA ALA A 406 7.50 16.65 13.87
C ALA A 406 7.22 17.41 12.59
N ARG A 407 7.96 18.49 12.36
CA ARG A 407 7.86 19.30 11.16
C ARG A 407 9.18 19.99 10.85
N THR A 408 9.63 19.94 9.60
CA THR A 408 10.82 20.70 9.17
C THR A 408 10.45 22.15 8.87
N ASN A 409 11.47 23.01 8.73
CA ASN A 409 11.31 24.25 7.96
C ASN A 409 11.18 23.92 6.47
N TYR A 410 10.80 24.91 5.67
CA TYR A 410 10.93 24.80 4.22
C TYR A 410 12.40 24.63 3.83
N PHE A 411 12.65 23.75 2.87
CA PHE A 411 13.97 23.47 2.30
C PHE A 411 13.83 23.24 0.79
N ASP A 412 14.93 23.38 0.05
CA ASP A 412 14.94 23.04 -1.37
C ASP A 412 14.74 21.52 -1.56
N GLY A 413 13.62 21.15 -2.17
CA GLY A 413 13.26 19.75 -2.44
C GLY A 413 14.28 19.02 -3.31
N CYS A 414 15.03 19.75 -4.13
CA CYS A 414 16.03 19.18 -5.03
C CYS A 414 17.43 19.03 -4.40
N SER A 415 17.56 19.30 -3.09
CA SER A 415 18.81 19.19 -2.33
C SER A 415 19.36 17.75 -2.19
N GLY A 416 18.50 16.74 -2.39
CA GLY A 416 18.85 15.32 -2.40
C GLY A 416 18.89 14.65 -1.02
N ASN A 417 18.92 15.40 0.09
CA ASN A 417 18.84 14.85 1.43
C ASN A 417 18.19 15.81 2.44
N ILE A 418 17.49 15.25 3.41
CA ILE A 418 16.92 15.99 4.54
C ILE A 418 16.85 15.08 5.77
N THR A 419 17.06 15.67 6.95
CA THR A 419 16.88 14.99 8.24
C THR A 419 15.69 15.58 8.97
N VAL A 420 14.74 14.73 9.33
CA VAL A 420 13.62 15.05 10.21
C VAL A 420 14.02 14.70 11.64
N ASN A 421 14.03 15.71 12.51
CA ASN A 421 14.28 15.51 13.94
C ASN A 421 12.93 15.34 14.66
N MET A 422 12.68 14.14 15.16
CA MET A 422 11.54 13.87 16.04
C MET A 422 11.83 14.49 17.42
N PRO A 423 10.81 15.04 18.12
CA PRO A 423 11.01 15.58 19.46
C PRO A 423 11.44 14.47 20.43
N ALA A 424 12.22 14.80 21.46
CA ALA A 424 12.55 13.82 22.49
C ALA A 424 11.26 13.30 23.16
N THR A 425 11.09 11.98 23.21
CA THR A 425 10.00 11.34 23.95
C THR A 425 10.55 10.74 25.24
N THR A 426 9.90 11.01 26.39
CA THR A 426 10.37 10.57 27.71
C THR A 426 9.78 9.26 28.20
N ASP A 427 8.84 8.63 27.49
CA ASP A 427 7.98 7.61 28.14
C ASP A 427 7.56 6.47 27.21
N LEU A 428 8.52 5.81 26.56
CA LEU A 428 8.25 4.51 25.94
C LEU A 428 9.21 3.47 26.52
N ASP A 429 8.68 2.63 27.42
CA ASP A 429 9.37 1.43 27.88
C ASP A 429 9.39 0.41 26.73
N VAL A 430 10.39 0.51 25.86
CA VAL A 430 10.52 -0.28 24.63
C VAL A 430 11.70 -1.21 24.72
N VAL A 431 11.66 -2.28 23.93
CA VAL A 431 12.76 -3.23 23.84
C VAL A 431 12.86 -3.77 22.42
N ASP A 432 14.08 -3.96 21.95
CA ASP A 432 14.32 -4.63 20.68
C ASP A 432 14.10 -6.13 20.84
N VAL A 433 13.41 -6.75 19.89
CA VAL A 433 13.12 -8.17 19.87
C VAL A 433 13.75 -8.76 18.63
N LYS A 434 14.73 -9.65 18.84
CA LYS A 434 15.36 -10.43 17.80
C LYS A 434 14.84 -11.85 17.88
N MET A 435 14.00 -12.24 16.94
CA MET A 435 13.32 -13.52 16.94
C MET A 435 13.90 -14.44 15.87
N THR A 436 14.14 -15.69 16.25
CA THR A 436 14.37 -16.83 15.36
C THR A 436 13.22 -17.84 15.56
N LEU A 437 12.40 -18.00 14.54
CA LEU A 437 11.31 -18.96 14.43
C LEU A 437 11.73 -20.13 13.54
N GLN A 438 11.67 -21.34 14.06
CA GLN A 438 12.11 -22.54 13.35
C GLN A 438 11.08 -23.67 13.45
N GLY A 439 10.65 -24.17 12.30
CA GLY A 439 9.93 -25.42 12.22
C GLY A 439 10.91 -26.58 12.38
N VAL A 440 10.65 -27.50 13.30
CA VAL A 440 11.49 -28.67 13.56
C VAL A 440 10.72 -29.92 13.16
N CYS A 441 11.35 -30.83 12.42
CA CYS A 441 10.78 -32.14 12.17
C CYS A 441 11.07 -33.08 13.33
N PRO A 442 10.05 -33.59 14.06
CA PRO A 442 10.29 -34.39 15.27
C PRO A 442 11.12 -35.66 15.04
N ASN A 443 11.07 -36.21 13.82
CA ASN A 443 11.66 -37.51 13.47
C ASN A 443 12.71 -37.43 12.34
N GLN A 444 13.08 -36.23 11.89
CA GLN A 444 14.07 -36.05 10.83
C GLN A 444 14.98 -34.87 11.16
N PRO A 445 16.27 -34.90 10.78
CA PRO A 445 17.18 -33.77 10.97
C PRO A 445 16.91 -32.69 9.92
N VAL A 446 15.66 -32.25 9.80
CA VAL A 446 15.20 -31.22 8.87
C VAL A 446 14.52 -30.12 9.66
N ASN A 447 14.98 -28.90 9.44
CA ASN A 447 14.37 -27.69 9.97
C ASN A 447 13.77 -26.87 8.82
N GLY A 448 12.55 -26.40 8.99
CA GLY A 448 11.90 -25.45 8.08
C GLY A 448 12.00 -24.03 8.62
N ASN A 449 12.73 -23.17 7.93
CA ASN A 449 12.83 -21.76 8.25
C ASN A 449 11.78 -20.98 7.45
N ILE A 450 10.73 -20.52 8.13
CA ILE A 450 9.60 -19.85 7.49
C ILE A 450 9.99 -18.43 7.08
N SER A 451 9.61 -18.04 5.86
CA SER A 451 9.53 -16.66 5.45
C SER A 451 8.08 -16.24 5.24
N ALA A 452 7.67 -15.16 5.91
CA ALA A 452 6.28 -14.70 5.95
C ALA A 452 6.21 -13.23 6.33
N PHE A 453 5.12 -12.56 5.98
CA PHE A 453 4.82 -11.27 6.60
C PHE A 453 4.10 -11.48 7.92
N ALA A 454 4.45 -10.71 8.93
CA ALA A 454 3.72 -10.63 10.19
C ALA A 454 3.41 -9.17 10.47
N THR A 455 2.15 -8.90 10.84
CA THR A 455 1.73 -7.55 11.24
C THR A 455 1.38 -7.54 12.72
N PHE A 456 2.00 -6.63 13.45
CA PHE A 456 1.82 -6.45 14.90
C PHE A 456 0.94 -5.22 15.15
N TYR A 457 -0.20 -5.43 15.79
CA TYR A 457 -1.14 -4.39 16.20
C TYR A 457 -1.15 -4.29 17.71
N GLU A 458 -0.98 -3.11 18.29
CA GLU A 458 -1.34 -2.91 19.69
C GLU A 458 -2.85 -3.16 19.84
N LYS A 459 -3.24 -3.95 20.84
CA LYS A 459 -4.65 -4.31 21.01
C LYS A 459 -5.49 -3.05 21.26
N GLY A 460 -6.54 -2.86 20.46
CA GLY A 460 -7.38 -1.66 20.48
C GLY A 460 -6.91 -0.52 19.55
N SER A 461 -5.79 -0.70 18.85
CA SER A 461 -5.32 0.23 17.81
C SER A 461 -5.95 -0.06 16.43
N SER A 462 -5.74 0.85 15.49
CA SER A 462 -6.28 0.76 14.13
C SER A 462 -5.61 -0.34 13.31
N GLN A 463 -6.32 -0.93 12.34
CA GLN A 463 -5.71 -1.84 11.38
C GLN A 463 -4.67 -1.17 10.46
N SER A 464 -4.66 0.16 10.41
CA SER A 464 -3.61 0.95 9.73
C SER A 464 -2.39 1.24 10.61
N SER A 465 -2.46 1.01 11.94
CA SER A 465 -1.34 1.24 12.87
C SER A 465 -0.41 0.06 13.06
N GLY A 466 -0.68 -1.05 12.37
CA GLY A 466 0.15 -2.24 12.47
C GLY A 466 1.53 -2.03 11.89
N VAL A 467 2.53 -2.62 12.54
CA VAL A 467 3.88 -2.73 11.99
C VAL A 467 3.98 -4.03 11.23
N THR A 468 4.11 -3.95 9.91
CA THR A 468 4.31 -5.12 9.06
C THR A 468 5.80 -5.37 8.88
N VAL A 469 6.25 -6.54 9.30
CA VAL A 469 7.63 -7.01 9.23
C VAL A 469 7.70 -8.27 8.39
N TYR A 470 8.82 -8.44 7.71
CA TYR A 470 9.08 -9.65 6.94
C TYR A 470 10.01 -10.58 7.73
N LEU A 471 9.48 -11.72 8.16
CA LEU A 471 10.26 -12.85 8.66
C LEU A 471 11.06 -13.40 7.48
N ARG A 472 12.38 -13.33 7.53
CA ARG A 472 13.28 -13.87 6.50
C ARG A 472 14.03 -15.05 7.05
N ASP A 473 13.82 -16.23 6.47
CA ASP A 473 14.49 -17.47 6.89
C ASP A 473 14.36 -17.71 8.40
N GLY A 474 13.15 -17.52 8.92
CA GLY A 474 12.85 -17.65 10.34
C GLY A 474 13.32 -16.48 11.20
N LYS A 475 13.97 -15.44 10.65
CA LYS A 475 14.49 -14.32 11.44
C LYS A 475 13.65 -13.07 11.28
N LEU A 476 13.40 -12.41 12.42
CA LEU A 476 12.63 -11.18 12.52
C LEU A 476 13.30 -10.27 13.55
N ASP A 477 13.45 -8.99 13.20
CA ASP A 477 13.80 -7.94 14.15
C ASP A 477 12.64 -6.94 14.25
N ILE A 478 12.22 -6.60 15.46
CA ILE A 478 11.14 -5.63 15.73
C ILE A 478 11.33 -4.98 17.10
N THR A 479 10.95 -3.71 17.25
CA THR A 479 10.91 -3.02 18.56
C THR A 479 9.48 -3.04 19.10
N LEU A 480 9.28 -3.49 20.34
CA LEU A 480 7.96 -3.59 20.99
C LEU A 480 7.91 -2.81 22.31
N LYS A 481 6.71 -2.37 22.71
CA LYS A 481 6.44 -1.79 24.04
C LYS A 481 6.33 -2.90 25.07
N ASN A 482 7.04 -2.76 26.18
CA ASN A 482 6.93 -3.65 27.33
C ASN A 482 5.50 -3.61 27.92
N ASN A 483 5.09 -4.73 28.52
CA ASN A 483 3.79 -4.93 29.17
C ASN A 483 2.58 -4.56 28.28
N THR A 484 2.72 -4.72 26.97
CA THR A 484 1.69 -4.36 25.99
C THR A 484 1.10 -5.59 25.32
N GLU A 485 -0.22 -5.62 25.13
CA GLU A 485 -0.89 -6.67 24.37
C GLU A 485 -0.89 -6.33 22.88
N TYR A 486 -0.46 -7.30 22.07
CA TYR A 486 -0.42 -7.23 20.62
C TYR A 486 -1.33 -8.28 20.00
N SER A 487 -2.11 -7.90 18.98
CA SER A 487 -2.66 -8.83 18.00
C SER A 487 -1.65 -8.99 16.87
N VAL A 488 -1.19 -10.21 16.61
CA VAL A 488 -0.20 -10.54 15.58
C VAL A 488 -0.88 -11.35 14.50
N THR A 489 -0.89 -10.83 13.28
CA THR A 489 -1.43 -11.53 12.11
C THR A 489 -0.28 -11.94 11.19
N ALA A 490 -0.05 -13.25 11.06
CA ALA A 490 0.88 -13.80 10.09
C ALA A 490 0.15 -14.11 8.77
N LEU A 491 0.72 -13.62 7.67
CA LEU A 491 0.27 -13.91 6.31
C LEU A 491 1.28 -14.85 5.67
N TYR A 492 0.86 -16.10 5.48
CA TYR A 492 1.65 -17.16 4.85
C TYR A 492 0.87 -17.75 3.68
N GLY A 493 1.43 -17.65 2.48
CA GLY A 493 0.68 -17.90 1.25
C GLY A 493 -0.53 -16.96 1.18
N ASN A 494 -1.73 -17.53 1.00
CA ASN A 494 -2.99 -16.79 0.97
C ASN A 494 -3.82 -16.95 2.26
N THR A 495 -3.19 -17.34 3.39
CA THR A 495 -3.89 -17.55 4.66
C THR A 495 -3.41 -16.58 5.73
N ASN A 496 -4.36 -15.93 6.39
CA ASN A 496 -4.14 -15.15 7.60
C ASN A 496 -4.28 -16.03 8.84
N LYS A 497 -3.35 -15.90 9.79
CA LYS A 497 -3.45 -16.47 11.13
C LYS A 497 -3.20 -15.38 12.16
N THR A 498 -4.19 -15.14 13.02
CA THR A 498 -4.10 -14.11 14.06
C THR A 498 -3.99 -14.74 15.44
N ALA A 499 -3.10 -14.22 16.27
CA ALA A 499 -2.95 -14.57 17.67
C ALA A 499 -2.82 -13.30 18.53
N THR A 500 -3.20 -13.37 19.79
CA THR A 500 -2.91 -12.29 20.76
C THR A 500 -1.73 -12.71 21.64
N ILE A 501 -0.75 -11.83 21.78
CA ILE A 501 0.40 -12.00 22.67
C ILE A 501 0.47 -10.83 23.64
N LYS A 502 0.79 -11.09 24.91
CA LYS A 502 1.21 -10.04 25.83
C LYS A 502 2.73 -10.02 25.87
N PHE A 503 3.34 -8.95 25.37
CA PHE A 503 4.79 -8.84 25.38
C PHE A 503 5.27 -8.27 26.71
N VAL A 504 6.26 -8.93 27.32
CA VAL A 504 6.94 -8.50 28.55
C VAL A 504 8.45 -8.71 28.36
N LYS A 505 9.26 -7.71 28.74
CA LYS A 505 10.73 -7.79 28.66
C LYS A 505 11.32 -8.65 29.79
N ASN A 506 11.09 -9.96 29.74
CA ASN A 506 11.60 -10.91 30.72
C ASN A 506 12.14 -12.17 30.06
N ASN A 507 12.87 -12.97 30.86
CA ASN A 507 13.24 -14.31 30.45
C ASN A 507 12.02 -15.21 30.57
N PHE A 508 11.74 -16.00 29.54
CA PHE A 508 10.70 -17.02 29.60
C PHE A 508 10.99 -18.19 28.66
N THR A 509 10.36 -19.32 28.93
CA THR A 509 10.32 -20.49 28.03
C THR A 509 8.94 -20.57 27.40
N PHE A 510 8.87 -20.92 26.12
CA PHE A 510 7.58 -21.05 25.44
C PHE A 510 6.74 -22.18 26.06
N PRO A 511 5.46 -21.92 26.39
CA PRO A 511 4.55 -22.97 26.87
C PRO A 511 3.88 -23.71 25.69
N GLY A 512 3.44 -24.95 25.95
CA GLY A 512 2.55 -25.70 25.05
C GLY A 512 3.25 -26.36 23.87
N THR A 513 2.72 -26.17 22.66
CA THR A 513 3.17 -26.83 21.43
C THR A 513 4.40 -26.18 20.78
N MET A 514 4.84 -25.04 21.32
CA MET A 514 6.10 -24.40 20.94
C MET A 514 7.14 -24.62 22.04
N SER A 515 8.40 -24.74 21.64
CA SER A 515 9.56 -24.86 22.52
C SER A 515 10.55 -23.72 22.26
N GLY A 516 11.51 -23.54 23.16
CA GLY A 516 12.54 -22.50 23.05
C GLY A 516 12.51 -21.48 24.19
N THR A 517 13.26 -20.40 24.02
CA THR A 517 13.59 -19.44 25.09
C THR A 517 13.54 -18.01 24.59
N ALA A 518 13.10 -17.10 25.45
CA ALA A 518 13.35 -15.67 25.34
C ALA A 518 14.33 -15.26 26.44
N VAL A 519 15.39 -14.54 26.07
CA VAL A 519 16.42 -14.05 26.99
C VAL A 519 16.55 -12.53 26.83
N TYR A 520 16.29 -11.80 27.91
CA TYR A 520 16.42 -10.36 27.98
C TYR A 520 17.83 -9.96 28.42
N ASP A 521 18.50 -9.19 27.56
CA ASP A 521 19.77 -8.51 27.84
C ASP A 521 19.49 -7.07 28.26
N GLN A 522 19.80 -6.76 29.52
CA GLN A 522 19.62 -5.43 30.10
C GLN A 522 20.60 -4.39 29.54
N VAL A 523 21.80 -4.81 29.12
CA VAL A 523 22.85 -3.90 28.65
C VAL A 523 22.49 -3.37 27.26
N THR A 524 22.02 -4.25 26.38
CA THR A 524 21.63 -3.87 25.02
C THR A 524 20.14 -3.53 24.90
N ASN A 525 19.36 -3.72 25.97
CA ASN A 525 17.90 -3.60 25.98
C ASN A 525 17.26 -4.43 24.85
N THR A 526 17.63 -5.71 24.76
CA THR A 526 17.20 -6.62 23.69
C THR A 526 16.66 -7.93 24.25
N VAL A 527 15.52 -8.41 23.76
CA VAL A 527 15.04 -9.77 23.98
C VAL A 527 15.41 -10.64 22.77
N ASN A 528 16.26 -11.62 23.00
CA ASN A 528 16.60 -12.64 22.01
C ASN A 528 15.65 -13.82 22.17
N VAL A 529 14.86 -14.09 21.14
CA VAL A 529 13.82 -15.13 21.12
C VAL A 529 14.22 -16.24 20.18
N LEU A 530 14.29 -17.47 20.68
CA LEU A 530 14.31 -18.69 19.89
C LEU A 530 12.98 -19.41 20.12
N ALA A 531 12.17 -19.55 19.07
CA ALA A 531 10.90 -20.25 19.08
C ALA A 531 10.95 -21.40 18.08
N GLN A 532 10.56 -22.59 18.53
CA GLN A 532 10.54 -23.82 17.74
C GLN A 532 9.15 -24.46 17.77
N PHE A 533 8.66 -24.93 16.64
CA PHE A 533 7.37 -25.63 16.55
C PHE A 533 7.49 -26.87 15.67
N ALA A 534 6.69 -27.90 15.94
CA ALA A 534 6.70 -29.12 15.15
C ALA A 534 6.05 -28.90 13.77
N LEU A 535 6.74 -29.30 12.69
CA LEU A 535 6.17 -29.31 11.35
C LEU A 535 5.24 -30.52 11.18
N PRO A 536 3.99 -30.34 10.69
CA PRO A 536 3.01 -31.42 10.62
C PRO A 536 3.31 -32.45 9.50
N ASN A 537 3.99 -32.03 8.43
CA ASN A 537 4.30 -32.86 7.27
C ASN A 537 5.82 -32.89 7.03
N CYS A 538 6.50 -33.82 7.69
CA CYS A 538 7.93 -34.08 7.54
C CYS A 538 8.14 -35.38 6.76
N GLN A 539 7.70 -35.38 5.48
CA GLN A 539 7.96 -36.46 4.55
C GLN A 539 9.06 -36.09 3.58
#